data_AF-A0A536C8U8-F1
#
_entry.id   AF-A0A536C8U8-F1
#
_cell.length_a   1.000
_cell.length_b   1.000
_cell.length_c   1.000
_cell.angle_alpha   90.00
_cell.angle_beta   90.00
_cell.angle_gamma   90.00
#
_symmetry.space_group_name_H-M   'P 1'
#
loop_
_entity.id
_entity.type
_entity.pdbx_description
1 polymer ?
#
loop_
_entity_poly.entity_id
_entity_poly.type
_entity_poly.pdbx_seq_one_letter_code
_entity_poly.pdbx_strand_id
1 'polypeptide(L)'
;MAAALPLSRPSAAPLPVSRQWPRFALVFAAIVAIISLLPYLLAYLWSPPGHHFAGFFFIADDATTYLAKMRQGADGAWLWNDPYTSEPHGGVFLFSFYLLFGHLAALLHLPLIAAYHLARISGAIALVLAVD
;
A
#
# COMPACT_ATOMS: atom_id res chain seq x y z
N MET A 1 -23.87 -61.77 -16.53
CA MET A 1 -23.18 -60.63 -17.19
C MET A 1 -23.85 -59.34 -16.71
N ALA A 2 -23.26 -58.68 -15.72
CA ALA A 2 -23.71 -57.36 -15.27
C ALA A 2 -23.08 -56.30 -16.18
N ALA A 3 -23.90 -55.56 -16.92
CA ALA A 3 -23.44 -54.45 -17.74
C ALA A 3 -22.94 -53.33 -16.82
N ALA A 4 -21.65 -53.00 -16.90
CA ALA A 4 -21.08 -51.85 -16.20
C ALA A 4 -21.69 -50.57 -16.77
N LEU A 5 -22.52 -49.89 -15.98
CA LEU A 5 -23.05 -48.57 -16.30
C LEU A 5 -21.87 -47.58 -16.43
N PRO A 6 -21.77 -46.81 -17.52
CA PRO A 6 -20.69 -45.84 -17.69
C PRO A 6 -20.83 -44.72 -16.65
N LEU A 7 -19.81 -44.58 -15.78
CA LEU A 7 -19.65 -43.47 -14.84
C LEU A 7 -19.26 -42.18 -15.57
N SER A 8 -20.10 -41.70 -16.49
CA SER A 8 -19.99 -40.34 -17.01
C SER A 8 -20.79 -39.42 -16.10
N ARG A 9 -20.14 -38.91 -15.04
CA ARG A 9 -20.72 -37.80 -14.28
C ARG A 9 -20.75 -36.59 -15.21
N PRO A 10 -21.90 -35.93 -15.40
CA PRO A 10 -21.93 -34.66 -16.11
C PRO A 10 -20.93 -33.71 -15.43
N SER A 11 -20.01 -33.15 -16.21
CA SER A 11 -19.19 -32.03 -15.72
C SER A 11 -20.18 -30.93 -15.36
N ALA A 12 -20.34 -30.66 -14.05
CA ALA A 12 -21.22 -29.60 -13.59
C ALA A 12 -20.72 -28.31 -14.25
N ALA A 13 -21.59 -27.68 -15.06
CA ALA A 13 -21.29 -26.39 -15.64
C ALA A 13 -20.90 -25.44 -14.49
N PRO A 14 -19.79 -24.67 -14.61
CA PRO A 14 -19.41 -23.73 -13.56
C PRO A 14 -20.61 -22.84 -13.26
N LEU A 15 -21.04 -22.81 -12.00
CA LEU A 15 -22.08 -21.88 -11.61
C LEU A 15 -21.60 -20.47 -11.94
N PRO A 16 -22.43 -19.62 -12.57
CA PRO A 16 -22.07 -18.23 -12.79
C PRO A 16 -21.79 -17.62 -11.42
N VAL A 17 -20.52 -17.33 -11.15
CA VAL A 17 -20.13 -16.61 -9.96
C VAL A 17 -20.69 -15.21 -10.14
N SER A 18 -21.82 -14.93 -9.51
CA SER A 18 -22.31 -13.57 -9.43
C SER A 18 -21.23 -12.80 -8.67
N ARG A 19 -20.52 -11.91 -9.37
CA ARG A 19 -19.54 -11.04 -8.72
C ARG A 19 -20.33 -10.06 -7.87
N GLN A 20 -20.62 -10.46 -6.65
CA GLN A 20 -21.30 -9.64 -5.68
C GLN A 20 -20.43 -8.39 -5.48
N TRP A 21 -21.06 -7.22 -5.43
CA TRP A 21 -20.33 -5.98 -5.21
C TRP A 21 -19.57 -6.10 -3.88
N PRO A 22 -18.25 -5.84 -3.82
CA PRO A 22 -17.42 -6.05 -2.61
C PRO A 22 -17.70 -5.04 -1.47
N ARG A 23 -18.98 -4.74 -1.19
CA ARG A 23 -19.39 -3.76 -0.18
C ARG A 23 -18.87 -4.16 1.20
N PHE A 24 -18.99 -5.43 1.56
CA PHE A 24 -18.47 -5.94 2.82
C PHE A 24 -16.95 -5.80 2.90
N ALA A 25 -16.22 -6.25 1.87
CA ALA A 25 -14.77 -6.16 1.82
C ALA A 25 -14.26 -4.71 1.89
N LEU A 26 -14.93 -3.77 1.19
CA LEU A 26 -14.57 -2.35 1.26
C LEU A 26 -14.80 -1.75 2.64
N VAL A 27 -15.91 -2.07 3.32
CA VAL A 27 -16.17 -1.63 4.69
C VAL A 27 -15.13 -2.22 5.65
N PHE A 28 -14.83 -3.52 5.50
CA PHE A 28 -13.81 -4.18 6.31
C PHE A 28 -12.42 -3.56 6.10
N ALA A 29 -12.03 -3.30 4.85
CA ALA A 29 -10.78 -2.62 4.52
C ALA A 29 -10.70 -1.21 5.14
N ALA A 30 -11.80 -0.44 5.10
CA ALA A 30 -11.85 0.88 5.72
C ALA A 30 -11.65 0.80 7.23
N ILE A 31 -12.27 -0.17 7.90
CA ILE A 31 -12.10 -0.40 9.34
C ILE A 31 -10.63 -0.73 9.66
N VAL A 32 -10.02 -1.66 8.91
CA VAL A 32 -8.60 -2.02 9.08
C VAL A 32 -7.70 -0.80 8.89
N ALA A 33 -7.92 -0.01 7.83
CA ALA A 33 -7.15 1.19 7.55
C ALA A 33 -7.26 2.21 8.70
N ILE A 34 -8.47 2.52 9.17
CA ILE A 34 -8.72 3.46 10.28
C ILE A 34 -8.03 3.00 11.55
N ILE A 35 -8.25 1.74 11.96
CA ILE A 35 -7.65 1.19 13.19
C ILE A 35 -6.13 1.24 13.11
N SER A 36 -5.54 0.91 11.96
CA SER A 36 -4.08 0.91 11.76
C SER A 36 -3.44 2.30 11.77
N LEU A 37 -4.21 3.35 11.50
CA LEU A 37 -3.76 4.75 11.45
C LEU A 37 -4.04 5.51 12.74
N LEU A 38 -5.04 5.09 13.52
CA LEU A 38 -5.41 5.71 14.78
C LEU A 38 -4.21 5.97 15.72
N PRO A 39 -3.28 5.02 15.98
CA PRO A 39 -2.14 5.30 16.85
C PRO A 39 -1.23 6.41 16.30
N TYR A 40 -1.08 6.53 14.98
CA TYR A 40 -0.27 7.57 14.34
C TYR A 40 -0.92 8.94 14.50
N LEU A 41 -2.24 9.03 14.31
CA LEU A 41 -2.99 10.27 14.55
C LEU A 41 -2.87 10.72 16.01
N LEU A 42 -3.02 9.79 16.95
CA LEU A 42 -2.87 10.08 18.38
C LEU A 42 -1.45 10.57 18.70
N ALA A 43 -0.40 10.02 18.10
CA ALA A 43 0.97 10.50 18.31
C ALA A 43 1.20 11.93 17.77
N TYR A 44 0.59 12.31 16.65
CA TYR A 44 0.61 13.70 16.20
C TYR A 44 -0.11 14.63 17.19
N LEU A 45 -1.27 14.22 17.71
CA LEU A 45 -2.09 15.03 18.62
C LEU A 45 -1.49 15.16 20.02
N TRP A 46 -0.74 14.15 20.48
CA TRP A 46 -0.17 14.08 21.84
C TRP A 46 1.36 14.24 21.85
N SER A 47 1.94 14.81 20.79
CA SER A 47 3.37 15.15 20.79
C SER A 47 3.68 16.15 21.92
N PRO A 48 4.68 15.88 22.78
CA PRO A 48 5.06 16.79 23.86
C PRO A 48 5.50 18.17 23.35
N PRO A 49 5.38 19.24 24.16
CA PRO A 49 5.89 20.55 23.79
C PRO A 49 7.37 20.51 23.36
N GLY A 50 7.70 21.23 22.28
CA GLY A 50 9.05 21.27 21.70
C GLY A 50 9.44 20.04 20.87
N HIS A 51 8.54 19.08 20.67
CA HIS A 51 8.77 17.89 19.86
C HIS A 51 7.75 17.78 18.72
N HIS A 52 8.15 17.10 17.65
CA HIS A 52 7.29 16.77 16.52
C HIS A 52 7.35 15.27 16.25
N PHE A 53 6.18 14.63 16.14
CA PHE A 53 6.13 13.25 15.69
C PHE A 53 6.52 13.16 14.21
N ALA A 54 7.51 12.32 13.90
CA ALA A 54 8.03 12.16 12.54
C ALA A 54 7.14 11.28 11.64
N GLY A 55 6.09 10.66 12.19
CA GLY A 55 5.15 9.82 11.46
C GLY A 55 5.41 8.31 11.48
N PHE A 56 6.41 7.86 12.23
CA PHE A 56 6.80 6.45 12.34
C PHE A 56 7.03 6.05 13.80
N PHE A 57 6.55 4.87 14.21
CA PHE A 57 6.79 4.31 15.55
C PHE A 57 7.96 3.33 15.60
N PHE A 58 8.13 2.55 14.53
CA PHE A 58 9.17 1.52 14.43
C PHE A 58 10.15 1.94 13.36
N ILE A 59 11.41 1.53 13.54
CA ILE A 59 12.50 1.73 12.56
C ILE A 59 12.53 3.16 12.01
N ALA A 60 12.28 4.15 12.88
CA ALA A 60 12.04 5.53 12.45
C ALA A 60 13.19 6.07 11.59
N ASP A 61 14.42 5.71 11.93
CA ASP A 61 15.64 6.07 11.20
C ASP A 61 15.60 5.54 9.76
N ASP A 62 15.29 4.25 9.57
CA ASP A 62 15.18 3.62 8.25
C ASP A 62 13.92 4.03 7.49
N ALA A 63 12.83 4.31 8.21
CA ALA A 63 11.53 4.60 7.61
C ALA A 63 11.52 5.95 6.89
N THR A 64 12.36 6.89 7.31
CA THR A 64 12.56 8.15 6.59
C THR A 64 13.09 7.93 5.17
N THR A 65 13.77 6.81 4.90
CA THR A 65 14.22 6.49 3.54
C THR A 65 13.05 6.25 2.58
N TYR A 66 11.85 5.88 3.05
CA TYR A 66 10.64 5.81 2.23
C TYR A 66 10.20 7.20 1.77
N LEU A 67 10.30 8.20 2.66
CA LEU A 67 10.05 9.59 2.31
C LEU A 67 11.09 10.13 1.33
N ALA A 68 12.36 9.71 1.44
CA ALA A 68 13.39 10.07 0.45
C ALA A 68 13.05 9.54 -0.95
N LYS A 69 12.54 8.30 -1.04
CA LYS A 69 12.05 7.71 -2.30
C LYS A 69 10.84 8.48 -2.82
N MET A 70 9.84 8.74 -1.98
CA MET A 70 8.70 9.58 -2.36
C MET A 70 9.13 10.98 -2.77
N ARG A 71 10.19 11.55 -2.17
CA ARG A 71 10.70 12.86 -2.56
C ARG A 71 11.25 12.83 -3.99
N GLN A 72 12.07 11.85 -4.35
CA GLN A 72 12.53 11.71 -5.73
C GLN A 72 11.38 11.51 -6.71
N GLY A 73 10.35 10.74 -6.33
CA GLY A 73 9.13 10.62 -7.13
C GLY A 73 8.41 11.96 -7.31
N ALA A 74 8.29 12.76 -6.24
CA ALA A 74 7.69 14.09 -6.29
C ALA A 74 8.51 15.07 -7.15
N ASP A 75 9.84 14.89 -7.19
CA ASP A 75 10.75 15.64 -8.06
C ASP A 75 10.76 15.09 -9.51
N GLY A 76 9.94 14.07 -9.83
CA GLY A 76 9.69 13.58 -11.18
C GLY A 76 10.41 12.27 -11.56
N ALA A 77 11.17 11.66 -10.66
CA ALA A 77 11.93 10.45 -10.96
C ALA A 77 11.04 9.20 -11.05
N TRP A 78 11.31 8.33 -12.02
CA TRP A 78 10.73 6.98 -12.13
C TRP A 78 11.73 5.86 -11.84
N LEU A 79 13.01 6.22 -11.68
CA LEU A 79 14.09 5.34 -11.28
C LEU A 79 14.67 5.87 -9.96
N TRP A 80 14.92 4.99 -9.02
CA TRP A 80 15.55 5.34 -7.75
C TRP A 80 17.04 5.55 -7.95
N ASN A 81 17.55 6.69 -7.49
CA ASN A 81 18.98 6.94 -7.39
C ASN A 81 19.36 7.04 -5.92
N ASP A 82 20.18 6.13 -5.40
CA ASP A 82 20.55 6.13 -3.98
C ASP A 82 21.39 7.37 -3.60
N PRO A 83 20.88 8.31 -2.77
CA PRO A 83 21.65 9.48 -2.35
C PRO A 83 22.58 9.17 -1.16
N TYR A 84 22.56 7.95 -0.63
CA TYR A 84 23.30 7.55 0.56
C TYR A 84 24.61 6.82 0.24
N THR A 85 24.98 6.74 -1.04
CA THR A 85 26.30 6.28 -1.49
C THR A 85 26.98 7.35 -2.33
N SER A 86 28.32 7.34 -2.31
CA SER A 86 29.16 8.22 -3.15
C SER A 86 29.62 7.52 -4.43
N GLU A 87 29.36 6.22 -4.57
CA GLU A 87 29.74 5.47 -5.76
C GLU A 87 28.91 5.92 -6.97
N PRO A 88 29.54 6.19 -8.13
CA PRO A 88 28.80 6.53 -9.34
C PRO A 88 27.91 5.36 -9.79
N HIS A 89 26.61 5.60 -9.91
CA HIS A 89 25.67 4.63 -10.45
C HIS A 89 24.53 5.32 -11.20
N GLY A 90 23.85 4.56 -12.07
CA GLY A 90 22.60 5.00 -12.70
C GLY A 90 21.41 4.82 -11.77
N GLY A 91 20.27 5.43 -12.12
CA GLY A 91 19.00 5.13 -11.48
C GLY A 91 18.53 3.71 -11.79
N VAL A 92 17.92 3.04 -10.81
CA VAL A 92 17.42 1.67 -10.94
C VAL A 92 15.91 1.59 -10.78
N PHE A 93 15.26 0.63 -11.45
CA PHE A 93 13.83 0.37 -11.28
C PHE A 93 13.58 -0.41 -9.98
N LEU A 94 13.70 0.31 -8.87
CA LEU A 94 13.48 -0.16 -7.52
C LEU A 94 12.63 0.87 -6.77
N PHE A 95 11.83 0.40 -5.82
CA PHE A 95 10.94 1.26 -5.01
C PHE A 95 9.90 2.04 -5.82
N SER A 96 9.54 1.58 -7.01
CA SER A 96 8.57 2.23 -7.91
C SER A 96 7.22 2.51 -7.23
N PHE A 97 6.83 1.70 -6.25
CA PHE A 97 5.66 1.95 -5.39
C PHE A 97 5.78 3.28 -4.63
N TYR A 98 6.92 3.54 -3.97
CA TYR A 98 7.15 4.79 -3.25
C TYR A 98 7.35 5.97 -4.21
N LEU A 99 8.03 5.76 -5.33
CA LEU A 99 8.17 6.79 -6.37
C LEU A 99 6.80 7.22 -6.91
N LEU A 100 5.90 6.29 -7.18
CA LEU A 100 4.52 6.56 -7.61
C LEU A 100 3.77 7.43 -6.59
N PHE A 101 3.86 7.11 -5.29
CA PHE A 101 3.23 7.95 -4.26
C PHE A 101 3.90 9.32 -4.11
N GLY A 102 5.17 9.45 -4.48
CA GLY A 102 5.84 10.73 -4.68
C GLY A 102 5.20 11.58 -5.78
N HIS A 103 5.00 11.00 -6.96
CA HIS A 103 4.29 11.65 -8.07
C HIS A 103 2.88 12.07 -7.65
N LEU A 104 2.15 11.20 -6.95
CA LEU A 104 0.82 11.53 -6.40
C LEU A 104 0.89 12.66 -5.37
N ALA A 105 1.92 12.69 -4.52
CA ALA A 105 2.12 13.77 -3.57
C ALA A 105 2.33 15.10 -4.27
N ALA A 106 3.16 15.14 -5.32
CA ALA A 106 3.37 16.35 -6.13
C ALA A 106 2.08 16.78 -6.85
N LEU A 107 1.39 15.85 -7.51
CA LEU A 107 0.15 16.12 -8.24
C LEU A 107 -0.94 16.69 -7.33
N LEU A 108 -1.09 16.13 -6.14
CA LEU A 108 -2.12 16.50 -5.17
C LEU A 108 -1.65 17.58 -4.18
N HIS A 109 -0.43 18.08 -4.32
CA HIS A 109 0.21 19.04 -3.40
C HIS A 109 0.17 18.59 -1.94
N LEU A 110 0.35 17.29 -1.70
CA LEU A 110 0.32 16.70 -0.36
C LEU A 110 1.71 16.72 0.28
N PRO A 111 1.80 16.90 1.61
CA PRO A 111 3.00 16.55 2.35
C PRO A 111 3.36 15.07 2.13
N LEU A 112 4.65 14.76 1.95
CA LEU A 112 5.09 13.38 1.68
C LEU A 112 4.63 12.40 2.75
N ILE A 113 4.58 12.83 4.01
CA ILE A 113 4.11 11.97 5.10
C ILE A 113 2.61 11.65 4.99
N ALA A 114 1.79 12.57 4.47
CA ALA A 114 0.39 12.30 4.17
C ALA A 114 0.25 11.30 3.01
N ALA A 115 1.07 11.46 1.97
CA ALA A 115 1.13 10.50 0.85
C ALA A 115 1.60 9.11 1.31
N TYR A 116 2.51 9.03 2.27
CA TYR A 116 2.91 7.77 2.90
C TYR A 116 1.74 7.08 3.62
N HIS A 117 0.96 7.82 4.41
CA HIS A 117 -0.24 7.26 5.04
C HIS A 117 -1.32 6.88 4.01
N LEU A 118 -1.45 7.63 2.91
CA LEU A 118 -2.32 7.25 1.79
C LEU A 118 -1.87 5.94 1.13
N ALA A 119 -0.56 5.75 0.95
CA ALA A 119 0.00 4.50 0.47
C ALA A 119 -0.37 3.32 1.38
N ARG A 120 -0.31 3.52 2.70
CA ARG A 120 -0.73 2.50 3.68
C ARG A 120 -2.21 2.16 3.58
N ILE A 121 -3.08 3.16 3.43
CA ILE A 121 -4.52 2.94 3.21
C ILE A 121 -4.76 2.14 1.94
N SER A 122 -4.10 2.53 0.83
CA SER A 122 -4.24 1.80 -0.44
C SER A 122 -3.77 0.35 -0.33
N GLY A 123 -2.70 0.08 0.43
CA GLY A 123 -2.20 -1.26 0.68
C GLY A 123 -3.19 -2.11 1.49
N ALA A 124 -3.81 -1.53 2.53
CA ALA A 124 -4.85 -2.22 3.30
C ALA A 124 -6.07 -2.58 2.44
N ILE A 125 -6.53 -1.65 1.60
CA ILE A 125 -7.64 -1.88 0.66
C ILE A 125 -7.27 -2.96 -0.37
N ALA A 126 -6.12 -2.83 -1.01
CA ALA A 126 -5.65 -3.78 -2.00
C ALA A 126 -5.49 -5.19 -1.41
N LEU A 127 -4.95 -5.30 -0.19
CA LEU A 127 -4.81 -6.57 0.49
C LEU A 127 -6.16 -7.24 0.73
N VAL A 128 -7.12 -6.54 1.33
CA VAL A 128 -8.45 -7.10 1.63
C VAL A 128 -9.17 -7.52 0.34
N LEU A 129 -9.13 -6.69 -0.70
CA LEU A 129 -9.75 -7.01 -1.99
C LEU A 129 -9.05 -8.14 -2.76
N ALA A 130 -7.81 -8.46 -2.44
CA ALA A 130 -7.08 -9.56 -3.09
C ALA A 130 -7.44 -10.94 -2.53
N VAL A 131 -8.06 -11.01 -1.35
CA VAL A 131 -8.47 -12.26 -0.68
C VAL A 131 -9.98 -12.42 -0.53
N ASP A 132 -10.77 -11.45 -0.96
CA ASP A 132 -12.24 -11.54 -1.12
C ASP A 132 -12.62 -12.17 -2.47
#